data_AF-A0A086Y8B8-F1
#
_entry.id   AF-A0A086Y8B8-F1
#
_cell.length_a   1.000
_cell.length_b   1.000
_cell.length_c   1.000
_cell.angle_alpha   90.00
_cell.angle_beta   90.00
_cell.angle_gamma   90.00
#
_symmetry.space_group_name_H-M   'P 1'
#
loop_
_entity.id
_entity.type
_entity.pdbx_description
1 polymer ?
#
loop_
_entity_poly.entity_id
_entity_poly.type
_entity_poly.pdbx_seq_one_letter_code
_entity_poly.pdbx_strand_id
1 'polypeptide(L)'
;MIGLRPLAGFAALVGAFVIWSIAFLLLYGTHATGCALGWEARAFLMTSFLRAVLAGIVALTFAALFLLRPATGEEPLARVAHLVFIAALVATAFCFAAVFVLPLC
;
A
#
# COMPACT_ATOMS: atom_id res chain seq x y z
N MET A 1 26.63 9.67 -19.71
CA MET A 1 25.69 9.57 -18.57
C MET A 1 25.03 8.18 -18.46
N ILE A 2 25.78 7.09 -18.65
CA ILE A 2 25.24 5.72 -18.80
C ILE A 2 25.22 4.91 -17.48
N GLY A 3 25.97 5.34 -16.45
CA GLY A 3 26.08 4.61 -15.17
C GLY A 3 25.02 4.93 -14.10
N LEU A 4 24.22 5.99 -14.23
CA LEU A 4 23.25 6.43 -13.20
C LEU A 4 21.87 5.76 -13.31
N ARG A 5 21.50 5.27 -14.50
CA ARG A 5 20.22 4.62 -14.77
C ARG A 5 19.99 3.31 -13.98
N PRO A 6 20.99 2.41 -13.81
CA PRO A 6 20.77 1.18 -13.03
C PRO A 6 20.59 1.46 -11.53
N LEU A 7 21.33 2.43 -10.98
CA LEU A 7 21.18 2.86 -9.59
C LEU A 7 19.80 3.45 -9.32
N ALA A 8 19.28 4.27 -10.25
CA ALA A 8 17.95 4.83 -10.16
C ALA A 8 16.85 3.75 -10.20
N GLY A 9 17.00 2.74 -11.07
CA GLY A 9 16.06 1.61 -11.13
C GLY A 9 16.05 0.77 -9.85
N PHE A 10 17.23 0.48 -9.29
CA PHE A 10 17.34 -0.22 -8.01
C PHE A 10 16.76 0.59 -6.85
N ALA A 11 17.07 1.88 -6.77
CA ALA A 11 16.54 2.77 -5.74
C ALA A 11 15.02 2.89 -5.81
N ALA A 12 14.42 2.91 -7.00
CA ALA A 12 12.98 2.88 -7.18
C ALA A 12 12.36 1.56 -6.68
N LEU A 13 13.01 0.42 -6.96
CA LEU A 13 12.55 -0.89 -6.51
C LEU A 13 12.58 -1.00 -4.97
N VAL A 14 13.70 -0.60 -4.36
CA VAL A 14 13.86 -0.57 -2.91
C VAL A 14 12.89 0.42 -2.28
N GLY A 15 12.74 1.61 -2.87
CA GLY A 15 11.81 2.63 -2.38
C GLY A 15 10.36 2.14 -2.38
N ALA A 16 9.92 1.48 -3.46
CA ALA A 16 8.57 0.90 -3.53
C ALA A 16 8.35 -0.16 -2.44
N PHE A 17 9.33 -1.03 -2.21
CA PHE A 17 9.27 -2.05 -1.17
C PHE A 17 9.25 -1.45 0.25
N VAL A 18 10.05 -0.41 0.49
CA VAL A 18 10.08 0.32 1.77
C VAL A 18 8.74 1.00 2.04
N ILE A 19 8.16 1.68 1.03
CA ILE A 19 6.84 2.31 1.14
C ILE A 19 5.77 1.26 1.51
N TRP A 20 5.79 0.12 0.82
CA TRP A 20 4.87 -0.97 1.10
C TRP A 20 5.02 -1.53 2.52
N SER A 21 6.27 -1.73 2.98
CA SER A 21 6.57 -2.20 4.34
C SER A 21 6.09 -1.22 5.41
N ILE A 22 6.29 0.09 5.21
CA ILE A 22 5.80 1.13 6.11
C ILE A 22 4.27 1.11 6.18
N ALA A 23 3.60 1.02 5.02
CA ALA A 23 2.14 0.93 4.96
C ALA A 23 1.61 -0.30 5.72
N PHE A 24 2.24 -1.46 5.55
CA PHE A 24 1.88 -2.68 6.27
C PHE A 24 2.02 -2.51 7.79
N LEU A 25 3.15 -1.97 8.26
CA LEU A 25 3.39 -1.71 9.67
C LEU A 25 2.40 -0.70 10.25
N LEU A 26 2.09 0.36 9.51
CA LEU A 26 1.10 1.35 9.92
C LEU A 26 -0.30 0.74 10.03
N LEU A 27 -0.72 -0.08 9.08
CA LEU A 27 -2.01 -0.77 9.16
C LEU A 27 -2.09 -1.67 10.37
N TYR A 28 -1.14 -2.58 10.54
CA TYR A 28 -1.15 -3.54 11.65
C TYR A 28 -0.97 -2.87 13.01
N GLY A 29 -0.07 -1.89 13.11
CA GLY A 29 0.16 -1.12 14.32
C GLY A 29 -1.06 -0.28 14.71
N THR A 30 -1.67 0.42 13.75
CA THR A 30 -2.89 1.21 13.99
C THR A 30 -4.08 0.33 14.34
N HIS A 31 -4.16 -0.86 13.76
CA HIS A 31 -5.18 -1.84 14.11
C HIS A 31 -5.07 -2.28 15.57
N ALA A 32 -3.89 -2.77 15.98
CA ALA A 32 -3.67 -3.24 17.34
C ALA A 32 -3.85 -2.12 18.39
N THR A 33 -3.29 -0.95 18.13
CA THR A 33 -3.43 0.23 19.01
C THR A 33 -4.86 0.73 19.06
N GLY A 34 -5.55 0.74 17.92
CA GLY A 34 -6.94 1.16 17.82
C GLY A 34 -7.91 0.24 18.58
N CYS A 35 -7.69 -1.07 18.55
CA CYS A 35 -8.45 -1.99 19.40
C CYS A 35 -8.15 -1.76 20.89
N ALA A 36 -6.88 -1.61 21.28
CA ALA A 36 -6.51 -1.35 22.68
C ALA A 36 -7.07 -0.03 23.22
N LEU A 37 -7.20 1.00 22.36
CA LEU A 37 -7.74 2.32 22.70
C LEU A 37 -9.27 2.42 22.54
N GLY A 38 -9.95 1.34 22.14
CA GLY A 38 -11.41 1.31 21.99
C GLY A 38 -11.94 2.14 20.81
N TRP A 39 -11.13 2.34 19.76
CA TRP A 39 -11.53 3.11 18.58
C TRP A 39 -12.62 2.44 17.75
N GLU A 40 -12.79 1.12 17.88
CA GLU A 40 -13.88 0.39 17.23
C GLU A 40 -15.25 0.78 17.82
N ALA A 41 -15.32 1.07 19.13
CA ALA A 41 -16.55 1.48 19.81
C ALA A 41 -16.94 2.95 19.53
N ARG A 42 -16.03 3.74 18.94
CA ARG A 42 -16.32 5.13 18.54
C ARG A 42 -16.95 5.13 17.16
N ALA A 43 -18.22 5.51 17.08
CA ALA A 43 -18.91 5.71 15.81
C ALA A 43 -18.29 6.87 15.02
N PHE A 44 -18.06 6.65 13.72
CA PHE A 44 -17.60 7.67 12.77
C PHE A 44 -18.32 7.49 11.42
N LEU A 45 -19.18 8.45 11.07
CA LEU A 45 -20.07 8.35 9.91
C LEU A 45 -20.94 7.07 9.96
N MET A 46 -20.83 6.17 8.98
CA MET A 46 -21.56 4.91 8.85
C MET A 46 -20.75 3.70 9.38
N THR A 47 -19.57 3.93 9.96
CA THR A 47 -18.62 2.88 10.36
C THR A 47 -17.96 3.21 11.70
N SER A 48 -17.04 2.38 12.19
CA SER A 48 -16.19 2.72 13.33
C SER A 48 -15.07 3.70 12.94
N PHE A 49 -14.61 4.50 13.89
CA PHE A 49 -13.46 5.38 13.70
C PHE A 49 -12.22 4.60 13.27
N LEU A 50 -12.02 3.41 13.84
CA LEU A 50 -10.93 2.51 13.47
C LEU A 50 -10.97 2.15 11.98
N ARG A 51 -12.12 1.67 11.48
CA ARG A 51 -12.30 1.33 10.06
C ARG A 51 -12.03 2.51 9.14
N ALA A 52 -12.45 3.72 9.52
CA ALA A 52 -12.19 4.92 8.73
C ALA A 52 -10.69 5.24 8.64
N VAL A 53 -9.96 5.11 9.75
CA VAL A 53 -8.50 5.32 9.77
C VAL A 53 -7.79 4.27 8.92
N LEU A 54 -8.10 2.97 9.10
CA LEU A 54 -7.46 1.92 8.30
C LEU A 54 -7.77 2.09 6.80
N ALA A 55 -9.02 2.41 6.45
CA ALA A 55 -9.38 2.69 5.06
C ALA A 55 -8.58 3.88 4.49
N GLY A 56 -8.32 4.91 5.30
CA GLY A 56 -7.45 6.02 4.94
C GLY A 56 -6.01 5.59 4.64
N ILE A 57 -5.43 4.71 5.47
CA ILE A 57 -4.07 4.18 5.25
C ILE A 57 -4.02 3.34 3.97
N VAL A 58 -5.03 2.50 3.72
CA VAL A 58 -5.15 1.73 2.47
C VAL A 58 -5.22 2.67 1.26
N ALA A 59 -6.07 3.70 1.31
CA ALA A 59 -6.23 4.67 0.23
C ALA A 59 -4.92 5.43 -0.06
N LEU A 60 -4.21 5.87 0.97
CA LEU A 60 -2.90 6.51 0.84
C LEU A 60 -1.86 5.56 0.23
N THR A 61 -1.91 4.28 0.57
CA THR A 61 -1.00 3.29 0.00
C THR A 61 -1.25 3.10 -1.50
N PHE A 62 -2.51 2.99 -1.92
CA PHE A 62 -2.85 2.96 -3.34
C PHE A 62 -2.42 4.25 -4.05
N ALA A 63 -2.67 5.42 -3.46
CA ALA A 63 -2.24 6.69 -4.04
C ALA A 63 -0.71 6.76 -4.24
N ALA A 64 0.05 6.30 -3.25
CA ALA A 64 1.51 6.20 -3.36
C ALA A 64 1.93 5.24 -4.49
N LEU A 65 1.33 4.05 -4.56
CA LEU A 65 1.62 3.10 -5.64
C LEU A 65 1.28 3.69 -7.03
N PHE A 66 0.16 4.39 -7.18
CA PHE A 66 -0.20 5.06 -8.44
C PHE A 66 0.79 6.16 -8.83
N LEU A 67 1.36 6.88 -7.86
CA LEU A 67 2.46 7.83 -8.13
C LEU A 67 3.73 7.13 -8.64
N LEU A 68 3.98 5.90 -8.20
CA LEU A 68 5.09 5.06 -8.65
C LEU A 68 4.77 4.25 -9.93
N ARG A 69 3.65 4.53 -10.60
CA ARG A 69 3.26 3.83 -11.83
C ARG A 69 4.39 3.92 -12.88
N PRO A 70 4.83 2.78 -13.45
CA PRO A 70 5.82 2.80 -14.52
C PRO A 70 5.23 3.45 -15.78
N ALA A 71 6.07 4.20 -16.51
CA ALA A 71 5.70 4.77 -17.80
C ALA A 71 5.39 3.65 -18.81
N THR A 72 4.34 3.84 -19.60
CA THR A 72 3.97 2.91 -20.68
C THR A 72 4.92 3.12 -21.85
N GLY A 73 5.61 2.05 -22.27
CA GLY A 73 6.51 2.04 -23.43
C GLY A 73 6.52 0.67 -24.09
N GLU A 74 6.94 0.62 -25.35
CA GLU A 74 6.94 -0.61 -26.17
C GLU A 74 8.09 -1.56 -25.83
N GLU A 75 9.09 -1.09 -25.07
CA GLU A 75 10.27 -1.89 -24.71
C GLU A 75 9.91 -3.09 -23.80
N PRO A 76 10.58 -4.24 -23.95
CA PRO A 76 10.29 -5.44 -23.15
C PRO A 76 10.43 -5.19 -21.65
N LEU A 77 11.34 -4.31 -21.24
CA LEU A 77 11.52 -3.93 -19.83
C LEU A 77 10.31 -3.15 -19.28
N ALA A 78 9.69 -2.29 -20.08
CA ALA A 78 8.49 -1.54 -19.70
C ALA A 78 7.29 -2.48 -19.51
N ARG A 79 7.18 -3.53 -20.33
CA ARG A 79 6.17 -4.57 -20.18
C ARG A 79 6.32 -5.35 -18.88
N VAL A 80 7.54 -5.76 -18.54
CA VAL A 80 7.82 -6.46 -17.27
C VAL A 80 7.52 -5.55 -16.08
N ALA A 81 7.96 -4.29 -16.12
CA ALA A 81 7.66 -3.32 -15.05
C ALA A 81 6.15 -3.15 -14.85
N HIS A 82 5.36 -3.09 -15.93
CA HIS A 82 3.92 -2.99 -15.87
C HIS A 82 3.26 -4.25 -15.26
N LEU A 83 3.70 -5.45 -15.65
CA LEU A 83 3.20 -6.70 -15.05
C LEU A 83 3.52 -6.81 -13.56
N VAL A 84 4.74 -6.45 -13.17
CA VAL A 84 5.15 -6.42 -11.75
C VAL A 84 4.33 -5.39 -10.97
N PHE A 85 4.06 -4.23 -11.56
CA PHE A 85 3.20 -3.21 -10.96
C PHE A 85 1.77 -3.73 -10.73
N ILE A 86 1.18 -4.41 -11.72
CA ILE A 86 -0.14 -5.03 -11.58
C ILE A 86 -0.12 -6.10 -10.47
N ALA A 87 0.90 -6.97 -10.45
CA ALA A 87 1.04 -7.98 -9.42
C ALA A 87 1.14 -7.35 -8.02
N ALA A 88 1.86 -6.24 -7.88
CA ALA A 88 1.97 -5.49 -6.63
C ALA A 88 0.62 -4.90 -6.19
N LEU A 89 -0.18 -4.35 -7.12
CA LEU A 89 -1.53 -3.86 -6.81
C LEU A 89 -2.44 -4.98 -6.32
N VAL A 90 -2.42 -6.13 -7.00
CA VAL A 90 -3.22 -7.30 -6.61
C VAL A 90 -2.78 -7.86 -5.26
N ALA A 91 -1.47 -7.99 -5.02
CA ALA A 91 -0.94 -8.43 -3.74
C ALA A 91 -1.32 -7.47 -2.60
N THR A 92 -1.25 -6.16 -2.85
CA THR A 92 -1.64 -5.13 -1.89
C THR A 92 -3.14 -5.21 -1.56
N ALA A 93 -3.98 -5.35 -2.59
CA ALA A 93 -5.42 -5.54 -2.41
C ALA A 93 -5.71 -6.80 -1.59
N PHE A 94 -5.03 -7.91 -1.89
CA PHE A 94 -5.20 -9.17 -1.16
C PHE A 94 -4.77 -9.05 0.31
N CYS A 95 -3.59 -8.47 0.59
CA CYS A 95 -3.08 -8.31 1.94
C CYS A 95 -3.95 -7.38 2.80
N PHE A 96 -4.48 -6.30 2.21
CA PHE A 96 -5.26 -5.31 2.94
C PHE A 96 -6.77 -5.58 2.92
N ALA A 97 -7.25 -6.53 2.10
CA ALA A 97 -8.66 -6.95 2.10
C ALA A 97 -9.11 -7.46 3.48
N ALA A 98 -8.19 -8.04 4.26
CA ALA A 98 -8.47 -8.52 5.61
C ALA A 98 -9.09 -7.43 6.52
N VAL A 99 -8.74 -6.16 6.31
CA VAL A 99 -9.28 -4.99 7.04
C VAL A 99 -10.80 -4.87 6.90
N PHE A 100 -11.35 -5.28 5.76
CA PHE A 100 -12.77 -5.11 5.44
C PHE A 100 -13.61 -6.36 5.73
N VAL A 101 -12.97 -7.54 5.75
CA VAL A 101 -13.67 -8.83 5.84
C VAL A 101 -13.70 -9.38 7.27
N LEU A 102 -12.64 -9.18 8.05
CA LEU A 102 -12.55 -9.73 9.40
C LEU A 102 -13.14 -8.77 10.45
N PRO A 103 -13.69 -9.29 11.56
CA PRO A 103 -13.89 -8.49 12.76
C PRO A 103 -12.53 -7.92 13.20
N LEU A 104 -12.45 -6.60 13.37
CA LEU A 104 -11.20 -5.93 13.72
C LEU A 104 -10.85 -6.17 15.19
N CYS A 105 -11.87 -6.13 16.02
CA CYS A 105 -11.87 -6.60 17.39
C CYS A 105 -13.14 -7.47 17.53
#